data_AF-A0A369TM01-F1
#
_entry.id   AF-A0A369TM01-F1
#
_cell.length_a   1.000
_cell.length_b   1.000
_cell.length_c   1.000
_cell.angle_alpha   90.00
_cell.angle_beta   90.00
_cell.angle_gamma   90.00
#
_symmetry.space_group_name_H-M   'P 1'
#
loop_
_entity.id
_entity.type
_entity.pdbx_description
1 polymer ?
#
loop_
_entity_poly.entity_id
_entity_poly.type
_entity_poly.pdbx_seq_one_letter_code
_entity_poly.pdbx_strand_id
1 'polypeptide(L)'
;MTHWIVAPVVLPAMLAAFIVLVVRFHINLARVFSVAGTLALLGISAGLAWQVSDGSVGLYQLGDWAAPFGIVLVADRLSTMMILLTSVLAVLVLLYAIGSGWDKRGQHFHALYQFQLMGIMGAFLTGDVFNLFVFFEVLLIASYGLMIHAGGNARLRAGTQYVLYNLLGSTLFLFALGAIYAETGTLNMADLAVRVAEIDPANSTGIRVAAVLLLMVFAIKAAVAPLHFWLPSSYSEAPAPVAALFGIMTKVGAYAIIRIYTMVFPPELETTGGLFGTWLLPVALIGLLIGMTGVLGAKRLDRLVAFSVIGSMGMLMTAVALFTPAGISAALYYVIHSTLATAALFLIVDLVRSGRGEAGVGLSAAMPVTGGAVIAAMFFVAAIAMAGLPPLSGFIGKLLVLQASFASPLVWWAWAVILGSSLVAVVGFSRAGSLVFWKAHQVAGEAEDETSPEDNRGAHEAHDPARRIPVLELAAIGGLIALLVAHTVLAGPVMRYMETTTAQLFAPQPYIDTVLNTPGKDLSNAKGKFDDYEKDAGYGEPADGEAGAGYGDSDAEAADAGASDRDTGSADASEPAAEGGN
;
A
#
# COMPACT_ATOMS: atom_id res chain seq x y z
N MET A 1 -7.68 28.09 10.70
CA MET A 1 -7.25 26.72 10.38
C MET A 1 -7.52 26.44 8.91
N THR A 2 -6.55 25.90 8.18
CA THR A 2 -6.74 25.53 6.76
C THR A 2 -7.34 24.13 6.68
N HIS A 3 -8.66 24.03 6.51
CA HIS A 3 -9.37 22.73 6.47
C HIS A 3 -9.00 21.85 5.27
N TRP A 4 -8.30 22.38 4.26
CA TRP A 4 -8.03 21.65 3.03
C TRP A 4 -7.07 20.45 3.18
N ILE A 5 -6.36 20.28 4.30
CA ILE A 5 -5.54 19.08 4.57
C ILE A 5 -6.42 17.82 4.66
N VAL A 6 -7.67 17.95 5.10
CA VAL A 6 -8.63 16.82 5.15
C VAL A 6 -9.25 16.53 3.78
N ALA A 7 -9.18 17.49 2.84
CA ALA A 7 -9.88 17.40 1.57
C ALA A 7 -9.47 16.19 0.72
N PRO A 8 -8.20 15.74 0.68
CA PRO A 8 -7.82 14.52 -0.03
C PRO A 8 -8.52 13.25 0.46
N VAL A 9 -9.05 13.24 1.69
CA VAL A 9 -9.84 12.14 2.24
C VAL A 9 -11.33 12.36 2.02
N VAL A 10 -11.84 13.55 2.37
CA VAL A 10 -13.28 13.84 2.33
C VAL A 10 -13.82 13.94 0.91
N LEU A 11 -13.08 14.54 -0.01
CA LEU A 11 -13.51 14.69 -1.41
C LEU A 11 -13.82 13.35 -2.06
N PRO A 12 -12.89 12.37 -2.12
CA PRO A 12 -13.19 11.06 -2.70
C PRO A 12 -14.26 10.29 -1.90
N ALA A 13 -14.31 10.42 -0.57
CA ALA A 13 -15.35 9.79 0.24
C ALA A 13 -16.77 10.26 -0.15
N MET A 14 -16.96 11.58 -0.23
CA MET A 14 -18.23 12.20 -0.59
C MET A 14 -18.61 11.89 -2.03
N LEU A 15 -17.65 11.94 -2.96
CA LEU A 15 -17.88 11.59 -4.36
C LEU A 15 -18.26 10.11 -4.52
N ALA A 16 -17.60 9.20 -3.80
CA ALA A 16 -17.94 7.79 -3.84
C ALA A 16 -19.39 7.55 -3.38
N ALA A 17 -19.76 8.10 -2.22
CA ALA A 17 -21.13 8.01 -1.69
C ALA A 17 -22.16 8.61 -2.66
N PHE A 18 -21.88 9.79 -3.21
CA PHE A 18 -22.75 10.45 -4.19
C PHE A 18 -22.90 9.63 -5.48
N ILE A 19 -21.82 9.06 -6.00
CA ILE A 19 -21.86 8.21 -7.19
C ILE A 19 -22.73 6.97 -6.97
N VAL A 20 -22.63 6.33 -5.80
CA VAL A 20 -23.45 5.14 -5.46
C VAL A 20 -24.92 5.50 -5.24
N LEU A 21 -25.21 6.59 -4.52
CA LEU A 21 -26.58 6.90 -4.12
C LEU A 21 -27.39 7.59 -5.23
N VAL A 22 -26.75 8.49 -5.98
CA VAL A 22 -27.44 9.38 -6.93
C VAL A 22 -27.16 8.98 -8.38
N VAL A 23 -25.93 8.58 -8.69
CA VAL A 23 -25.46 8.44 -10.08
C VAL A 23 -25.30 6.98 -10.52
N ARG A 24 -25.71 6.00 -9.70
CA ARG A 24 -25.44 4.56 -9.93
C ARG A 24 -25.87 4.01 -11.29
N PHE A 25 -26.90 4.59 -11.92
CA PHE A 25 -27.42 4.15 -13.22
C PHE A 25 -26.95 5.03 -14.39
N HIS A 26 -26.17 6.08 -14.15
CA HIS A 26 -25.77 7.06 -15.16
C HIS A 26 -24.25 7.08 -15.35
N ILE A 27 -23.72 6.15 -16.16
CA ILE A 27 -22.28 5.99 -16.36
C ILE A 27 -21.56 7.27 -16.83
N ASN A 28 -22.18 8.05 -17.72
CA ASN A 28 -21.56 9.29 -18.21
C ASN A 28 -21.40 10.31 -17.09
N LEU A 29 -22.40 10.42 -16.21
CA LEU A 29 -22.34 11.33 -15.08
C LEU A 29 -21.36 10.81 -14.01
N ALA A 30 -21.30 9.50 -13.79
CA ALA A 30 -20.30 8.88 -12.91
C ALA A 30 -18.87 9.15 -13.40
N ARG A 31 -18.62 9.07 -14.72
CA ARG A 31 -17.34 9.45 -15.34
C ARG A 31 -17.01 10.91 -15.10
N VAL A 32 -17.96 11.83 -15.34
CA VAL A 32 -17.75 13.28 -15.13
C VAL A 32 -17.34 13.56 -13.69
N PHE A 33 -18.10 13.07 -12.71
CA PHE A 33 -17.76 13.29 -11.29
C PHE A 33 -16.46 12.60 -10.87
N SER A 34 -16.19 11.40 -11.38
CA SER A 34 -14.96 10.68 -11.08
C SER A 34 -13.74 11.42 -11.63
N VAL A 35 -13.77 11.85 -12.89
CA VAL A 35 -12.67 12.60 -13.52
C VAL A 35 -12.50 13.98 -12.88
N ALA A 36 -13.58 14.74 -12.71
CA ALA A 36 -13.52 16.05 -12.07
C ALA A 36 -13.00 15.95 -10.62
N GLY A 37 -13.46 14.95 -9.88
CA GLY A 37 -13.01 14.66 -8.52
C GLY A 37 -11.52 14.32 -8.45
N THR A 38 -11.05 13.44 -9.32
CA THR A 38 -9.63 13.04 -9.34
C THR A 38 -8.73 14.18 -9.83
N LEU A 39 -9.19 15.05 -10.74
CA LEU A 39 -8.47 16.27 -11.13
C LEU A 39 -8.43 17.31 -10.00
N ALA A 40 -9.54 17.50 -9.28
CA ALA A 40 -9.56 18.35 -8.09
C ALA A 40 -8.63 17.81 -7.01
N LEU A 41 -8.61 16.49 -6.80
CA LEU A 41 -7.69 15.82 -5.88
C LEU A 41 -6.22 16.02 -6.26
N LEU A 42 -5.89 16.00 -7.55
CA LEU A 42 -4.57 16.35 -8.06
C LEU A 42 -4.22 17.81 -7.75
N GLY A 43 -5.13 18.74 -8.00
CA GLY A 43 -4.94 20.16 -7.67
C GLY A 43 -4.70 20.40 -6.17
N ILE A 44 -5.49 19.75 -5.32
CA ILE A 44 -5.34 19.82 -3.85
C ILE A 44 -4.00 19.22 -3.43
N SER A 45 -3.64 18.04 -3.95
CA SER A 45 -2.38 17.37 -3.62
C SER A 45 -1.16 18.19 -4.03
N ALA A 46 -1.22 18.84 -5.20
CA ALA A 46 -0.18 19.75 -5.66
C ALA A 46 -0.09 21.01 -4.78
N GLY A 47 -1.23 21.58 -4.37
CA GLY A 47 -1.28 22.71 -3.45
C GLY A 47 -0.71 22.38 -2.07
N LEU A 48 -1.03 21.21 -1.53
CA LEU A 48 -0.46 20.73 -0.25
C LEU A 48 1.04 20.46 -0.36
N ALA A 49 1.49 19.82 -1.45
CA ALA A 49 2.93 19.60 -1.70
C ALA A 49 3.70 20.91 -1.84
N TRP A 50 3.09 21.92 -2.47
CA TRP A 50 3.65 23.27 -2.54
C TRP A 50 3.70 23.93 -1.15
N GLN A 51 2.62 23.84 -0.37
CA GLN A 51 2.52 24.45 0.95
C GLN A 51 3.65 23.98 1.88
N VAL A 52 3.96 22.69 1.87
CA VAL A 52 4.99 22.09 2.77
C VAL A 52 6.37 22.01 2.12
N SER A 53 6.54 22.59 0.92
CA SER A 53 7.79 22.57 0.16
C SER A 53 8.92 23.39 0.79
N ASP A 54 8.61 24.21 1.79
CA ASP A 54 9.57 24.93 2.64
C ASP A 54 10.04 24.09 3.84
N GLY A 55 9.43 22.93 4.09
CA GLY A 55 9.72 22.07 5.25
C GLY A 55 8.77 22.30 6.43
N SER A 56 7.76 23.14 6.29
CA SER A 56 6.67 23.25 7.27
C SER A 56 5.91 21.92 7.41
N VAL A 57 5.34 21.71 8.59
CA VAL A 57 4.46 20.57 8.89
C VAL A 57 3.05 21.11 9.07
N GLY A 58 2.16 20.77 8.15
CA GLY A 58 0.74 21.11 8.24
C GLY A 58 -0.01 20.13 9.12
N LEU A 59 -0.82 20.63 10.05
CA LEU A 59 -1.62 19.82 10.97
C LEU A 59 -3.12 20.08 10.80
N TYR A 60 -3.91 19.02 10.85
CA TYR A 60 -5.35 19.10 10.94
C TYR A 60 -5.88 18.18 12.05
N GLN A 61 -6.40 18.78 13.13
CA GLN A 61 -7.00 18.07 14.26
C GLN A 61 -8.48 17.77 13.97
N LEU A 62 -8.86 16.49 13.88
CA LEU A 62 -10.26 16.12 13.72
C LEU A 62 -11.04 16.44 14.99
N GLY A 63 -12.12 17.21 14.83
CA GLY A 63 -13.00 17.58 15.96
C GLY A 63 -12.43 18.66 16.89
N ASP A 64 -11.26 19.23 16.56
CA ASP A 64 -10.56 20.24 17.36
C ASP A 64 -10.10 19.67 18.72
N TRP A 65 -9.85 18.36 18.82
CA TRP A 65 -9.28 17.73 20.02
C TRP A 65 -7.75 17.82 19.99
N ALA A 66 -7.15 18.21 21.12
CA ALA A 66 -5.70 18.25 21.25
C ALA A 66 -5.12 16.82 21.15
N ALA A 67 -3.93 16.71 20.56
CA ALA A 67 -3.15 15.47 20.66
C ALA A 67 -2.72 15.24 22.13
N PRO A 68 -2.63 13.99 22.60
CA PRO A 68 -2.75 12.73 21.86
C PRO A 68 -4.18 12.17 21.72
N PHE A 69 -5.20 12.84 22.26
CA PHE A 69 -6.56 12.28 22.36
C PHE A 69 -7.40 12.40 21.07
N GLY A 70 -7.06 13.35 20.19
CA GLY A 70 -7.67 13.54 18.89
C GLY A 70 -6.94 12.84 17.75
N ILE A 71 -7.68 12.40 16.73
CA ILE A 71 -7.10 11.98 15.45
C ILE A 71 -6.52 13.21 14.75
N VAL A 72 -5.29 13.09 14.26
CA VAL A 72 -4.63 14.14 13.50
C VAL A 72 -4.31 13.67 12.08
N LEU A 73 -4.46 14.57 11.11
CA LEU A 73 -3.89 14.42 9.78
C LEU A 73 -2.69 15.36 9.66
N VAL A 74 -1.58 14.84 9.15
CA VAL A 74 -0.31 15.55 9.03
C VAL A 74 0.13 15.59 7.57
N ALA A 75 0.22 16.81 7.04
CA ALA A 75 0.79 17.11 5.74
C ALA A 75 2.24 17.55 5.93
N ASP A 76 3.18 16.69 5.57
CA ASP A 76 4.61 17.01 5.46
C ASP A 76 5.14 16.58 4.08
N ARG A 77 6.45 16.71 3.85
CA ARG A 77 7.02 16.43 2.52
C ARG A 77 6.82 14.98 2.08
N LEU A 78 6.86 14.01 3.00
CA LEU A 78 6.67 12.60 2.67
C LEU A 78 5.20 12.33 2.33
N SER A 79 4.26 12.72 3.20
CA SER A 79 2.82 12.52 2.96
C SER A 79 2.36 13.19 1.67
N THR A 80 2.75 14.47 1.48
CA THR A 80 2.30 15.26 0.34
C THR A 80 2.88 14.77 -0.99
N MET A 81 4.11 14.28 -0.99
CA MET A 81 4.70 13.60 -2.15
C MET A 81 3.91 12.34 -2.52
N MET A 82 3.52 11.54 -1.52
CA MET A 82 2.80 10.28 -1.77
C MET A 82 1.37 10.52 -2.29
N ILE A 83 0.63 11.49 -1.73
CA ILE A 83 -0.71 11.83 -2.24
C ILE A 83 -0.64 12.47 -3.64
N LEU A 84 0.41 13.24 -3.93
CA LEU A 84 0.63 13.81 -5.27
C LEU A 84 0.92 12.71 -6.30
N LEU A 85 1.84 11.80 -5.99
CA LEU A 85 2.13 10.63 -6.83
C LEU A 85 0.87 9.80 -7.08
N THR A 86 0.08 9.56 -6.03
CA THR A 86 -1.19 8.83 -6.12
C THR A 86 -2.18 9.54 -7.03
N SER A 87 -2.33 10.85 -6.90
CA SER A 87 -3.28 11.63 -7.71
C SER A 87 -2.89 11.65 -9.18
N VAL A 88 -1.60 11.83 -9.48
CA VAL A 88 -1.08 11.79 -10.87
C VAL A 88 -1.33 10.42 -11.50
N LEU A 89 -0.98 9.34 -10.79
CA LEU A 89 -1.25 7.97 -11.22
C LEU A 89 -2.74 7.76 -11.47
N ALA A 90 -3.58 8.21 -10.53
CA ALA A 90 -5.01 8.00 -10.58
C ALA A 90 -5.67 8.65 -11.80
N VAL A 91 -5.28 9.88 -12.16
CA VAL A 91 -5.80 10.52 -13.38
C VAL A 91 -5.52 9.65 -14.60
N LEU A 92 -4.28 9.23 -14.81
CA LEU A 92 -3.87 8.48 -16.00
C LEU A 92 -4.54 7.10 -16.06
N VAL A 93 -4.62 6.40 -14.93
CA VAL A 93 -5.28 5.10 -14.84
C VAL A 93 -6.79 5.21 -15.05
N LEU A 94 -7.44 6.24 -14.51
CA LEU A 94 -8.87 6.47 -14.70
C LEU A 94 -9.20 6.78 -16.16
N LEU A 95 -8.40 7.63 -16.82
CA LEU A 95 -8.55 7.91 -18.25
C LEU A 95 -8.41 6.64 -19.08
N TYR A 96 -7.41 5.80 -18.79
CA TYR A 96 -7.28 4.51 -19.44
C TYR A 96 -8.53 3.64 -19.24
N ALA A 97 -8.99 3.48 -17.99
CA ALA A 97 -10.14 2.63 -17.67
C ALA A 97 -11.42 3.04 -18.42
N ILE A 98 -11.60 4.35 -18.63
CA ILE A 98 -12.70 4.93 -19.41
C ILE A 98 -12.54 4.65 -20.91
N GLY A 99 -11.32 4.78 -21.43
CA GLY A 99 -10.97 4.54 -22.84
C GLY A 99 -11.18 3.09 -23.24
N SER A 100 -10.60 2.17 -22.47
CA SER A 100 -10.68 0.73 -22.69
C SER A 100 -12.06 0.14 -22.34
N GLY A 101 -12.94 0.95 -21.75
CA GLY A 101 -14.29 0.56 -21.32
C GLY A 101 -14.31 -0.42 -20.14
N TRP A 102 -13.22 -0.54 -19.37
CA TRP A 102 -13.17 -1.40 -18.17
C TRP A 102 -14.17 -0.94 -17.11
N ASP A 103 -14.43 0.37 -17.04
CA ASP A 103 -15.39 0.98 -16.14
C ASP A 103 -16.85 0.54 -16.37
N LYS A 104 -17.17 0.05 -17.57
CA LYS A 104 -18.51 -0.43 -17.96
C LYS A 104 -18.76 -1.92 -17.75
N ARG A 105 -17.71 -2.70 -17.48
CA ARG A 105 -17.78 -4.18 -17.46
C ARG A 105 -18.34 -4.76 -16.14
N GLY A 106 -18.73 -3.91 -15.20
CA GLY A 106 -19.32 -4.28 -13.92
C GLY A 106 -19.93 -3.04 -13.26
N GLN A 107 -20.57 -3.21 -12.11
CA GLN A 107 -21.19 -2.11 -11.38
C GLN A 107 -20.19 -1.43 -10.43
N HIS A 108 -20.49 -0.18 -10.06
CA HIS A 108 -19.82 0.56 -8.99
C HIS A 108 -18.32 0.84 -9.18
N PHE A 109 -17.74 0.66 -10.37
CA PHE A 109 -16.31 0.92 -10.63
C PHE A 109 -15.85 2.28 -10.12
N HIS A 110 -16.52 3.36 -10.54
CA HIS A 110 -16.13 4.73 -10.17
C HIS A 110 -16.26 5.01 -8.68
N ALA A 111 -17.24 4.41 -8.00
CA ALA A 111 -17.39 4.58 -6.56
C ALA A 111 -16.28 3.85 -5.80
N LEU A 112 -16.02 2.59 -6.16
CA LEU A 112 -14.91 1.82 -5.59
C LEU A 112 -13.56 2.47 -5.88
N TYR A 113 -13.39 3.07 -7.06
CA TYR A 113 -12.21 3.86 -7.42
C TYR A 113 -12.02 5.06 -6.48
N GLN A 114 -13.09 5.81 -6.20
CA GLN A 114 -13.02 6.93 -5.27
C GLN A 114 -12.80 6.47 -3.81
N PHE A 115 -13.45 5.40 -3.34
CA PHE A 115 -13.14 4.82 -2.02
C PHE A 115 -11.70 4.31 -1.91
N GLN A 116 -11.15 3.75 -2.99
CA GLN A 116 -9.74 3.36 -3.07
C GLN A 116 -8.83 4.57 -2.87
N LEU A 117 -9.12 5.69 -3.55
CA LEU A 117 -8.37 6.93 -3.37
C LEU A 117 -8.51 7.48 -1.95
N MET A 118 -9.72 7.52 -1.39
CA MET A 118 -9.95 7.94 0.00
C MET A 118 -9.05 7.19 0.97
N GLY A 119 -9.05 5.84 0.90
CA GLY A 119 -8.25 5.03 1.80
C GLY A 119 -6.75 5.23 1.61
N ILE A 120 -6.27 5.35 0.36
CA ILE A 120 -4.84 5.61 0.09
C ILE A 120 -4.42 6.99 0.59
N MET A 121 -5.20 8.05 0.29
CA MET A 121 -4.88 9.40 0.75
C MET A 121 -4.89 9.52 2.26
N GLY A 122 -5.87 8.89 2.92
CA GLY A 122 -5.96 8.85 4.38
C GLY A 122 -4.80 8.12 5.02
N ALA A 123 -4.38 6.97 4.46
CA ALA A 123 -3.22 6.22 4.96
C ALA A 123 -1.92 7.02 4.87
N PHE A 124 -1.76 7.87 3.84
CA PHE A 124 -0.61 8.77 3.76
C PHE A 124 -0.73 9.96 4.71
N LEU A 125 -1.91 10.52 4.94
CA LEU A 125 -2.06 11.73 5.75
C LEU A 125 -2.21 11.48 7.26
N THR A 126 -2.60 10.29 7.70
CA THR A 126 -2.85 10.05 9.13
C THR A 126 -1.59 10.14 9.98
N GLY A 127 -1.70 10.80 11.13
CA GLY A 127 -0.67 10.83 12.19
C GLY A 127 -0.98 9.90 13.36
N ASP A 128 -1.91 8.96 13.19
CA ASP A 128 -2.32 7.97 14.19
C ASP A 128 -2.27 6.55 13.59
N VAL A 129 -1.71 5.58 14.33
CA VAL A 129 -1.46 4.21 13.84
C VAL A 129 -2.75 3.37 13.82
N PHE A 130 -3.72 3.62 14.69
CA PHE A 130 -5.03 2.97 14.60
C PHE A 130 -5.81 3.49 13.40
N ASN A 131 -5.78 4.80 13.17
CA ASN A 131 -6.42 5.39 12.01
C ASN A 131 -5.71 4.99 10.70
N LEU A 132 -4.39 4.69 10.74
CA LEU A 132 -3.68 4.04 9.65
C LEU A 132 -4.25 2.65 9.35
N PHE A 133 -4.53 1.85 10.39
CA PHE A 133 -5.25 0.58 10.23
C PHE A 133 -6.64 0.77 9.61
N VAL A 134 -7.42 1.75 10.07
CA VAL A 134 -8.75 2.05 9.50
C VAL A 134 -8.64 2.38 8.00
N PHE A 135 -7.69 3.23 7.60
CA PHE A 135 -7.49 3.53 6.19
C PHE A 135 -6.95 2.34 5.37
N PHE A 136 -6.18 1.45 6.00
CA PHE A 136 -5.79 0.17 5.39
C PHE A 136 -7.00 -0.71 5.08
N GLU A 137 -7.97 -0.78 6.00
CA GLU A 137 -9.20 -1.54 5.76
C GLU A 137 -10.08 -0.89 4.69
N VAL A 138 -10.23 0.44 4.71
CA VAL A 138 -10.99 1.17 3.68
C VAL A 138 -10.38 0.91 2.29
N LEU A 139 -9.07 1.04 2.14
CA LEU A 139 -8.41 0.82 0.85
C LEU A 139 -8.39 -0.66 0.44
N LEU A 140 -8.48 -1.60 1.38
CA LEU A 140 -8.57 -3.04 1.10
C LEU A 140 -9.97 -3.46 0.68
N ILE A 141 -11.01 -2.99 1.36
CA ILE A 141 -12.39 -3.31 0.99
C ILE A 141 -12.71 -2.77 -0.41
N ALA A 142 -12.26 -1.55 -0.72
CA ALA A 142 -12.36 -0.99 -2.06
C ALA A 142 -11.58 -1.82 -3.09
N SER A 143 -10.36 -2.26 -2.75
CA SER A 143 -9.51 -3.04 -3.65
C SER A 143 -10.07 -4.44 -3.89
N TYR A 144 -10.75 -5.07 -2.91
CA TYR A 144 -11.42 -6.35 -3.09
C TYR A 144 -12.52 -6.25 -4.15
N GLY A 145 -13.35 -5.20 -4.07
CA GLY A 145 -14.39 -4.94 -5.07
C GLY A 145 -13.80 -4.68 -6.47
N LEU A 146 -12.76 -3.86 -6.56
CA LEU A 146 -12.08 -3.59 -7.83
C LEU A 146 -11.37 -4.83 -8.40
N MET A 147 -10.78 -5.66 -7.53
CA MET A 147 -10.08 -6.88 -7.89
C MET A 147 -11.00 -7.88 -8.58
N ILE A 148 -12.24 -8.01 -8.11
CA ILE A 148 -13.24 -8.93 -8.69
C ILE A 148 -14.15 -8.27 -9.75
N HIS A 149 -13.93 -6.99 -10.04
CA HIS A 149 -14.73 -6.24 -11.02
C HIS A 149 -14.75 -6.96 -12.37
N ALA A 150 -15.90 -6.92 -13.06
CA ALA A 150 -16.21 -7.68 -14.26
C ALA A 150 -16.27 -9.22 -14.11
N GLY A 151 -16.15 -9.76 -12.90
CA GLY A 151 -16.41 -11.18 -12.59
C GLY A 151 -15.43 -12.17 -13.21
N GLY A 152 -15.82 -13.46 -13.21
CA GLY A 152 -15.04 -14.56 -13.77
C GLY A 152 -14.34 -15.43 -12.72
N ASN A 153 -14.34 -16.74 -12.94
CA ASN A 153 -13.91 -17.74 -11.95
C ASN A 153 -12.44 -17.58 -11.51
N ALA A 154 -11.54 -17.31 -12.45
CA ALA A 154 -10.11 -17.11 -12.15
C ALA A 154 -9.89 -15.89 -11.25
N ARG A 155 -10.60 -14.79 -11.55
CA ARG A 155 -10.56 -13.54 -10.79
C ARG A 155 -11.18 -13.68 -9.42
N LEU A 156 -12.30 -14.40 -9.30
CA LEU A 156 -12.93 -14.69 -8.01
C LEU A 156 -12.00 -15.51 -7.12
N ARG A 157 -11.40 -16.58 -7.65
CA ARG A 157 -10.43 -17.41 -6.90
C ARG A 157 -9.22 -16.61 -6.40
N ALA A 158 -8.63 -15.79 -7.28
CA ALA A 158 -7.54 -14.92 -6.92
C ALA A 158 -7.97 -13.84 -5.91
N GLY A 159 -9.17 -13.28 -6.06
CA GLY A 159 -9.78 -12.34 -5.13
C GLY A 159 -10.00 -12.92 -3.74
N THR A 160 -10.50 -14.16 -3.63
CA THR A 160 -10.64 -14.84 -2.34
C THR A 160 -9.29 -15.03 -1.66
N GLN A 161 -8.27 -15.46 -2.40
CA GLN A 161 -6.91 -15.56 -1.84
C GLN A 161 -6.42 -14.18 -1.38
N TYR A 162 -6.60 -13.14 -2.18
CA TYR A 162 -6.22 -11.77 -1.84
C TYR A 162 -6.85 -11.30 -0.53
N VAL A 163 -8.17 -11.51 -0.36
CA VAL A 163 -8.91 -11.16 0.86
C VAL A 163 -8.35 -11.92 2.07
N LEU A 164 -8.18 -13.24 1.97
CA LEU A 164 -7.71 -14.06 3.08
C LEU A 164 -6.32 -13.64 3.59
N TYR A 165 -5.37 -13.43 2.68
CA TYR A 165 -4.01 -13.01 3.06
C TYR A 165 -3.98 -11.62 3.69
N ASN A 166 -4.79 -10.69 3.18
CA ASN A 166 -4.81 -9.33 3.74
C ASN A 166 -5.56 -9.30 5.07
N LEU A 167 -6.65 -10.07 5.23
CA LEU A 167 -7.34 -10.18 6.51
C LEU A 167 -6.45 -10.77 7.61
N LEU A 168 -5.61 -11.77 7.29
CA LEU A 168 -4.59 -12.28 8.21
C LEU A 168 -3.60 -11.18 8.62
N GLY A 169 -3.13 -10.37 7.65
CA GLY A 169 -2.28 -9.21 7.92
C GLY A 169 -2.97 -8.15 8.78
N SER A 170 -4.26 -7.90 8.55
CA SER A 170 -5.08 -6.95 9.32
C SER A 170 -5.31 -7.42 10.76
N THR A 171 -5.54 -8.71 10.98
CA THR A 171 -5.62 -9.29 12.34
C THR A 171 -4.29 -9.13 13.07
N LEU A 172 -3.18 -9.41 12.39
CA LEU A 172 -1.84 -9.19 12.95
C LEU A 172 -1.59 -7.71 13.28
N PHE A 173 -2.12 -6.79 12.46
CA PHE A 173 -2.05 -5.36 12.72
C PHE A 173 -2.79 -5.00 14.01
N LEU A 174 -3.99 -5.52 14.24
CA LEU A 174 -4.71 -5.30 15.50
C LEU A 174 -3.95 -5.83 16.72
N PHE A 175 -3.27 -6.98 16.61
CA PHE A 175 -2.41 -7.47 17.70
C PHE A 175 -1.20 -6.55 17.96
N ALA A 176 -0.56 -6.05 16.89
CA ALA A 176 0.52 -5.09 17.03
C ALA A 176 0.05 -3.79 17.71
N LEU A 177 -1.11 -3.27 17.31
CA LEU A 177 -1.71 -2.07 17.91
C LEU A 177 -2.10 -2.29 19.38
N GLY A 178 -2.69 -3.43 19.70
CA GLY A 178 -3.02 -3.80 21.07
C GLY A 178 -1.79 -3.87 21.97
N ALA A 179 -0.69 -4.47 21.46
CA ALA A 179 0.58 -4.53 22.18
C ALA A 179 1.21 -3.14 22.35
N ILE A 180 1.23 -2.30 21.31
CA ILE A 180 1.73 -0.91 21.40
C ILE A 180 0.94 -0.14 22.45
N TYR A 181 -0.40 -0.22 22.41
CA TYR A 181 -1.26 0.49 23.33
C TYR A 181 -1.10 0.00 24.77
N ALA A 182 -0.92 -1.31 24.98
CA ALA A 182 -0.67 -1.87 26.31
C ALA A 182 0.63 -1.35 26.94
N GLU A 183 1.67 -1.13 26.13
CA GLU A 183 2.99 -0.67 26.60
C GLU A 183 3.07 0.86 26.73
N THR A 184 2.35 1.62 25.89
CA THR A 184 2.55 3.08 25.76
C THR A 184 1.32 3.93 26.10
N GLY A 185 0.13 3.33 26.13
CA GLY A 185 -1.14 4.02 26.40
C GLY A 185 -1.62 4.96 25.29
N THR A 186 -0.96 4.97 24.12
CA THR A 186 -1.23 5.92 23.04
C THR A 186 -1.08 5.28 21.66
N LEU A 187 -1.78 5.80 20.66
CA LEU A 187 -1.67 5.38 19.25
C LEU A 187 -1.41 6.57 18.30
N ASN A 188 -1.30 7.77 18.86
CA ASN A 188 -0.84 8.95 18.13
C ASN A 188 0.67 8.81 17.86
N MET A 189 1.10 8.93 16.60
CA MET A 189 2.49 8.64 16.22
C MET A 189 3.51 9.57 16.88
N ALA A 190 3.14 10.84 17.15
CA ALA A 190 4.04 11.80 17.78
C ALA A 190 4.23 11.49 19.27
N ASP A 191 3.13 11.25 19.99
CA ASP A 191 3.17 10.86 21.41
C ASP A 191 3.84 9.50 21.58
N LEU A 192 3.56 8.55 20.68
CA LEU A 192 4.19 7.23 20.67
C LEU A 192 5.72 7.33 20.55
N ALA A 193 6.24 8.24 19.72
CA ALA A 193 7.68 8.46 19.60
C ALA A 193 8.33 8.92 20.92
N VAL A 194 7.63 9.77 21.69
CA VAL A 194 8.08 10.22 23.01
C VAL A 194 8.03 9.06 24.01
N ARG A 195 6.90 8.36 24.10
CA ARG A 195 6.69 7.26 25.06
C ARG A 195 7.66 6.10 24.86
N VAL A 196 7.91 5.71 23.61
CA VAL A 196 8.84 4.61 23.29
C VAL A 196 10.27 4.95 23.69
N ALA A 197 10.68 6.21 23.57
CA ALA A 197 12.01 6.66 23.98
C ALA A 197 12.21 6.66 25.51
N GLU A 198 11.12 6.70 26.29
CA GLU A 198 11.15 6.65 27.76
C GLU A 198 11.22 5.22 28.33
N ILE A 199 10.98 4.19 27.52
CA ILE A 199 10.98 2.79 27.97
C ILE A 199 12.41 2.33 28.30
N ASP A 200 12.60 1.80 29.52
CA ASP A 200 13.86 1.19 29.94
C ASP A 200 14.25 0.04 28.99
N PRO A 201 15.43 0.10 28.35
CA PRO A 201 15.93 -0.98 27.48
C PRO A 201 15.92 -2.36 28.15
N ALA A 202 16.12 -2.43 29.48
CA ALA A 202 16.11 -3.69 30.22
C ALA A 202 14.73 -4.38 30.25
N ASN A 203 13.64 -3.61 30.12
CA ASN A 203 12.26 -4.09 30.15
C ASN A 203 11.53 -3.89 28.80
N SER A 204 12.28 -3.79 27.70
CA SER A 204 11.75 -3.45 26.38
C SER A 204 11.15 -4.61 25.57
N THR A 205 10.93 -5.77 26.19
CA THR A 205 10.51 -6.98 25.45
C THR A 205 9.14 -6.81 24.79
N GLY A 206 8.15 -6.26 25.50
CA GLY A 206 6.80 -6.05 24.99
C GLY A 206 6.78 -5.11 23.79
N ILE A 207 7.39 -3.93 23.93
CA ILE A 207 7.47 -2.95 22.84
C ILE A 207 8.30 -3.46 21.65
N ARG A 208 9.36 -4.24 21.87
CA ARG A 208 10.15 -4.85 20.80
C ARG A 208 9.33 -5.85 20.00
N VAL A 209 8.54 -6.70 20.67
CA VAL A 209 7.62 -7.63 19.98
C VAL A 209 6.60 -6.84 19.17
N ALA A 210 6.03 -5.78 19.75
CA ALA A 210 5.07 -4.93 19.06
C ALA A 210 5.68 -4.27 17.81
N ALA A 211 6.92 -3.78 17.90
CA ALA A 211 7.67 -3.23 16.78
C ALA A 211 7.97 -4.29 15.69
N VAL A 212 8.29 -5.53 16.05
CA VAL A 212 8.49 -6.60 15.05
C VAL A 212 7.18 -6.98 14.36
N LEU A 213 6.09 -7.11 15.12
CA LEU A 213 4.77 -7.43 14.57
C LEU A 213 4.29 -6.34 13.60
N LEU A 214 4.47 -5.08 13.99
CA LEU A 214 4.10 -3.95 13.13
C LEU A 214 4.92 -3.93 11.84
N LEU A 215 6.23 -4.22 11.92
CA LEU A 215 7.09 -4.30 10.73
C LEU A 215 6.63 -5.43 9.81
N MET A 216 6.28 -6.59 10.40
CA MET A 216 5.79 -7.73 9.65
C MET A 216 4.49 -7.40 8.91
N VAL A 217 3.55 -6.68 9.54
CA VAL A 217 2.31 -6.23 8.88
C VAL A 217 2.61 -5.35 7.67
N PHE A 218 3.48 -4.35 7.82
CA PHE A 218 3.82 -3.48 6.70
C PHE A 218 4.63 -4.21 5.63
N ALA A 219 5.45 -5.20 6.01
CA ALA A 219 6.15 -6.08 5.08
C ALA A 219 5.18 -6.98 4.27
N ILE A 220 4.10 -7.48 4.89
CA ILE A 220 3.01 -8.17 4.17
C ILE A 220 2.39 -7.22 3.13
N LYS A 221 2.08 -5.98 3.54
CA LYS A 221 1.50 -4.96 2.66
C LYS A 221 2.42 -4.56 1.51
N ALA A 222 3.71 -4.45 1.79
CA ALA A 222 4.76 -4.15 0.82
C ALA A 222 5.14 -5.37 -0.05
N ALA A 223 4.54 -6.54 0.19
CA ALA A 223 4.85 -7.80 -0.48
C ALA A 223 6.36 -8.14 -0.45
N VAL A 224 6.98 -7.94 0.71
CA VAL A 224 8.35 -8.37 0.98
C VAL A 224 8.38 -9.90 1.10
N ALA A 225 9.34 -10.58 0.47
CA ALA A 225 9.45 -12.03 0.63
C ALA A 225 9.77 -12.42 2.07
N PRO A 226 9.33 -13.57 2.58
CA PRO A 226 8.46 -14.58 1.95
C PRO A 226 6.96 -14.22 1.98
N LEU A 227 6.56 -13.03 2.42
CA LEU A 227 5.16 -12.63 2.61
C LEU A 227 4.44 -12.17 1.32
N HIS A 228 5.09 -12.32 0.16
CA HIS A 228 4.65 -11.81 -1.14
C HIS A 228 3.62 -12.68 -1.88
N PHE A 229 3.30 -13.89 -1.38
CA PHE A 229 2.57 -14.93 -2.14
C PHE A 229 1.18 -14.52 -2.66
N TRP A 230 0.56 -13.50 -2.06
CA TRP A 230 -0.74 -12.99 -2.50
C TRP A 230 -0.65 -12.14 -3.78
N LEU A 231 0.49 -11.51 -4.07
CA LEU A 231 0.60 -10.49 -5.11
C LEU A 231 0.54 -11.06 -6.54
N PRO A 232 1.31 -12.12 -6.92
CA PRO A 232 1.37 -12.58 -8.30
C PRO A 232 0.01 -13.00 -8.86
N SER A 233 -0.78 -13.73 -8.07
CA SER A 233 -2.11 -14.19 -8.48
C SER A 233 -3.10 -13.02 -8.54
N SER A 234 -3.11 -12.16 -7.53
CA SER A 234 -4.04 -11.02 -7.47
C SER A 234 -3.79 -10.05 -8.63
N TYR A 235 -2.55 -9.63 -8.86
CA TYR A 235 -2.26 -8.60 -9.85
C TYR A 235 -2.42 -9.10 -11.29
N SER A 236 -2.14 -10.39 -11.56
CA SER A 236 -2.26 -10.93 -12.92
C SER A 236 -3.71 -11.19 -13.35
N GLU A 237 -4.61 -11.45 -12.41
CA GLU A 237 -6.02 -11.75 -12.68
C GLU A 237 -6.95 -10.51 -12.53
N ALA A 238 -6.47 -9.45 -11.87
CA ALA A 238 -7.16 -8.17 -11.78
C ALA A 238 -7.43 -7.56 -13.16
N PRO A 239 -8.47 -6.71 -13.30
CA PRO A 239 -8.54 -5.76 -14.39
C PRO A 239 -7.25 -4.95 -14.48
N ALA A 240 -6.69 -4.77 -15.67
CA ALA A 240 -5.39 -4.11 -15.82
C ALA A 240 -5.32 -2.67 -15.28
N PRO A 241 -6.37 -1.81 -15.42
CA PRO A 241 -6.35 -0.49 -14.79
C PRO A 241 -6.34 -0.59 -13.26
N VAL A 242 -6.99 -1.61 -12.70
CA VAL A 242 -6.97 -1.88 -11.26
C VAL A 242 -5.56 -2.33 -10.84
N ALA A 243 -4.93 -3.26 -11.56
CA ALA A 243 -3.55 -3.66 -11.31
C ALA A 243 -2.55 -2.48 -11.44
N ALA A 244 -2.78 -1.57 -12.40
CA ALA A 244 -2.00 -0.36 -12.57
C ALA A 244 -2.16 0.60 -11.38
N LEU A 245 -3.40 0.81 -10.89
CA LEU A 245 -3.65 1.57 -9.66
C LEU A 245 -3.01 0.89 -8.45
N PHE A 246 -3.09 -0.43 -8.35
CA PHE A 246 -2.48 -1.21 -7.28
C PHE A 246 -0.95 -1.05 -7.24
N GLY A 247 -0.34 -0.55 -8.31
CA GLY A 247 1.03 -0.08 -8.33
C GLY A 247 1.41 0.81 -7.14
N ILE A 248 0.50 1.64 -6.61
CA ILE A 248 0.76 2.45 -5.40
C ILE A 248 0.53 1.69 -4.08
N MET A 249 -0.31 0.65 -4.08
CA MET A 249 -0.75 -0.02 -2.85
C MET A 249 0.39 -0.67 -2.08
N THR A 250 1.37 -1.28 -2.75
CA THR A 250 2.54 -1.83 -2.06
C THR A 250 3.42 -0.75 -1.44
N LYS A 251 3.36 0.48 -1.98
CA LYS A 251 4.13 1.63 -1.48
C LYS A 251 3.51 2.24 -0.23
N VAL A 252 2.22 1.97 0.05
CA VAL A 252 1.63 2.27 1.35
C VAL A 252 2.35 1.51 2.47
N GLY A 253 2.72 0.24 2.23
CA GLY A 253 3.51 -0.54 3.19
C GLY A 253 4.91 0.05 3.40
N ALA A 254 5.63 0.36 2.32
CA ALA A 254 6.94 1.01 2.40
C ALA A 254 6.88 2.39 3.08
N TYR A 255 5.85 3.19 2.77
CA TYR A 255 5.60 4.47 3.43
C TYR A 255 5.40 4.31 4.93
N ALA A 256 4.58 3.35 5.37
CA ALA A 256 4.34 3.10 6.79
C ALA A 256 5.62 2.66 7.51
N ILE A 257 6.46 1.85 6.86
CA ILE A 257 7.79 1.49 7.39
C ILE A 257 8.67 2.73 7.52
N ILE A 258 8.78 3.57 6.48
CA ILE A 258 9.59 4.79 6.54
C ILE A 258 9.07 5.71 7.65
N ARG A 259 7.77 6.04 7.64
CA ARG A 259 7.13 6.97 8.58
C ARG A 259 7.33 6.56 10.03
N ILE A 260 7.05 5.31 10.37
CA ILE A 260 7.04 4.84 11.76
C ILE A 260 8.46 4.52 12.24
N TYR A 261 9.31 3.93 11.42
CA TYR A 261 10.64 3.51 11.85
C TYR A 261 11.74 4.58 11.65
N THR A 262 11.42 5.76 11.11
CA THR A 262 12.29 6.94 11.26
C THR A 262 11.92 7.79 12.49
N MET A 263 10.74 7.60 13.06
CA MET A 263 10.19 8.47 14.11
C MET A 263 10.00 7.73 15.44
N VAL A 264 9.24 6.64 15.45
CA VAL A 264 8.86 5.89 16.66
C VAL A 264 9.91 4.84 17.02
N PHE A 265 10.43 4.13 16.03
CA PHE A 265 11.43 3.08 16.20
C PHE A 265 12.69 3.38 15.37
N PRO A 266 13.39 4.50 15.65
CA PRO A 266 14.56 4.90 14.87
C PRO A 266 15.69 3.86 14.97
N PRO A 267 16.58 3.77 13.97
CA PRO A 267 17.66 2.79 13.94
C PRO A 267 18.66 2.89 15.09
N GLU A 268 18.76 4.05 15.73
CA GLU A 268 19.58 4.30 16.91
C GLU A 268 18.95 3.75 18.20
N LEU A 269 17.67 3.40 18.18
CA LEU A 269 16.95 2.90 19.36
C LEU A 269 17.39 1.46 19.69
N GLU A 270 18.06 1.29 20.82
CA GLU A 270 18.63 0.00 21.27
C GLU A 270 17.58 -1.13 21.29
N THR A 271 16.33 -0.81 21.64
CA THR A 271 15.24 -1.79 21.75
C THR A 271 14.92 -2.49 20.43
N THR A 272 15.19 -1.85 19.29
CA THR A 272 14.96 -2.38 17.94
C THR A 272 16.25 -2.69 17.18
N GLY A 273 17.38 -2.73 17.89
CA GLY A 273 18.69 -3.04 17.32
C GLY A 273 18.70 -4.31 16.47
N GLY A 274 19.29 -4.21 15.28
CA GLY A 274 19.42 -5.30 14.31
C GLY A 274 18.18 -5.59 13.46
N LEU A 275 17.03 -4.99 13.75
CA LEU A 275 15.78 -5.24 13.00
C LEU A 275 15.93 -4.93 11.50
N PHE A 276 16.63 -3.86 11.16
CA PHE A 276 16.77 -3.42 9.77
C PHE A 276 17.92 -4.11 9.05
N GLY A 277 19.14 -3.96 9.55
CA GLY A 277 20.35 -4.49 8.90
C GLY A 277 20.44 -6.01 8.92
N THR A 278 20.12 -6.66 10.05
CA THR A 278 20.25 -8.12 10.19
C THR A 278 19.09 -8.87 9.59
N TRP A 279 17.86 -8.32 9.65
CA TRP A 279 16.66 -9.01 9.18
C TRP A 279 16.09 -8.42 7.91
N LEU A 280 15.66 -7.14 7.92
CA LEU A 280 14.94 -6.56 6.79
C LEU A 280 15.78 -6.52 5.50
N LEU A 281 17.08 -6.19 5.59
CA LEU A 281 17.95 -6.06 4.42
C LEU A 281 18.17 -7.39 3.67
N PRO A 282 18.60 -8.51 4.32
CA PRO A 282 18.68 -9.80 3.65
C PRO A 282 17.34 -10.26 3.05
N VAL A 283 16.25 -10.04 3.79
CA VAL A 283 14.91 -10.43 3.36
C VAL A 283 14.46 -9.62 2.13
N ALA A 284 14.78 -8.32 2.06
CA ALA A 284 14.54 -7.50 0.88
C ALA A 284 15.36 -7.96 -0.35
N LEU A 285 16.62 -8.34 -0.15
CA LEU A 285 17.47 -8.90 -1.21
C LEU A 285 16.93 -10.24 -1.73
N ILE A 286 16.45 -11.12 -0.83
CA ILE A 286 15.77 -12.37 -1.20
C ILE A 286 14.51 -12.06 -2.01
N GLY A 287 13.72 -11.06 -1.60
CA GLY A 287 12.55 -10.60 -2.36
C GLY A 287 12.89 -10.12 -3.77
N LEU A 288 13.99 -9.38 -3.92
CA LEU A 288 14.49 -8.93 -5.22
C LEU A 288 14.85 -10.14 -6.12
N LEU A 289 15.59 -11.12 -5.58
CA LEU A 289 15.93 -12.35 -6.31
C LEU A 289 14.69 -13.13 -6.73
N ILE A 290 13.74 -13.37 -5.81
CA ILE A 290 12.51 -14.11 -6.09
C ILE A 290 11.68 -13.39 -7.16
N GLY A 291 11.56 -12.07 -7.07
CA GLY A 291 10.85 -11.27 -8.06
C GLY A 291 11.46 -11.40 -9.45
N MET A 292 12.77 -11.18 -9.60
CA MET A 292 13.39 -11.21 -10.93
C MET A 292 13.54 -12.62 -11.49
N THR A 293 13.78 -13.64 -10.66
CA THR A 293 13.70 -15.05 -11.11
C THR A 293 12.29 -15.41 -11.58
N GLY A 294 11.26 -14.90 -10.91
CA GLY A 294 9.86 -15.01 -11.34
C GLY A 294 9.58 -14.33 -12.68
N VAL A 295 10.19 -13.17 -12.97
CA VAL A 295 10.14 -12.51 -14.30
C VAL A 295 10.67 -13.45 -15.39
N LEU A 296 11.79 -14.12 -15.13
CA LEU A 296 12.36 -15.10 -16.05
C LEU A 296 11.51 -16.38 -16.15
N GLY A 297 10.88 -16.83 -15.06
CA GLY A 297 10.05 -18.03 -15.04
C GLY A 297 8.63 -17.85 -15.61
N ALA A 298 8.16 -16.62 -15.74
CA ALA A 298 6.78 -16.34 -16.14
C ALA A 298 6.47 -16.78 -17.58
N LYS A 299 5.32 -17.45 -17.78
CA LYS A 299 4.80 -17.87 -19.10
C LYS A 299 3.73 -16.95 -19.68
N ARG A 300 3.23 -16.00 -18.88
CA ARG A 300 2.24 -15.00 -19.26
C ARG A 300 2.79 -13.61 -18.95
N LEU A 301 2.46 -12.63 -19.79
CA LEU A 301 2.96 -11.27 -19.68
C LEU A 301 2.46 -10.55 -18.40
N ASP A 302 1.20 -10.75 -18.02
CA ASP A 302 0.64 -10.21 -16.77
C ASP A 302 1.35 -10.76 -15.52
N ARG A 303 1.64 -12.07 -15.48
CA ARG A 303 2.45 -12.66 -14.41
C ARG A 303 3.89 -12.17 -14.41
N LEU A 304 4.49 -11.97 -15.58
CA LEU A 304 5.82 -11.38 -15.69
C LEU A 304 5.85 -10.00 -15.04
N VAL A 305 4.88 -9.14 -15.36
CA VAL A 305 4.77 -7.81 -14.76
C VAL A 305 4.52 -7.93 -13.25
N ALA A 306 3.64 -8.81 -12.79
CA ALA A 306 3.39 -9.01 -11.35
C ALA A 306 4.65 -9.44 -10.58
N PHE A 307 5.48 -10.33 -11.13
CA PHE A 307 6.78 -10.68 -10.53
C PHE A 307 7.79 -9.53 -10.58
N SER A 308 7.75 -8.69 -11.62
CA SER A 308 8.58 -7.47 -11.66
C SER A 308 8.21 -6.48 -10.56
N VAL A 309 6.94 -6.44 -10.12
CA VAL A 309 6.51 -5.65 -8.95
C VAL A 309 7.17 -6.15 -7.68
N ILE A 310 7.23 -7.47 -7.47
CA ILE A 310 7.93 -8.06 -6.31
C ILE A 310 9.41 -7.72 -6.35
N GLY A 311 10.04 -7.89 -7.52
CA GLY A 311 11.46 -7.58 -7.68
C GLY A 311 11.73 -6.10 -7.40
N SER A 312 10.89 -5.22 -7.94
CA SER A 312 10.96 -3.78 -7.71
C SER A 312 10.70 -3.41 -6.25
N MET A 313 9.78 -4.06 -5.54
CA MET A 313 9.60 -3.87 -4.10
C MET A 313 10.81 -4.37 -3.32
N GLY A 314 11.44 -5.47 -3.72
CA GLY A 314 12.71 -5.93 -3.16
C GLY A 314 13.80 -4.86 -3.30
N MET A 315 13.98 -4.30 -4.50
CA MET A 315 14.91 -3.20 -4.76
C MET A 315 14.63 -1.97 -3.88
N LEU A 316 13.36 -1.55 -3.80
CA LEU A 316 12.94 -0.45 -2.96
C LEU A 316 13.24 -0.72 -1.48
N MET A 317 12.86 -1.90 -0.99
CA MET A 317 13.03 -2.27 0.41
C MET A 317 14.49 -2.52 0.78
N THR A 318 15.36 -2.88 -0.17
CA THR A 318 16.81 -2.90 0.05
C THR A 318 17.31 -1.51 0.41
N ALA A 319 16.84 -0.47 -0.27
CA ALA A 319 17.20 0.92 0.04
C ALA A 319 16.62 1.38 1.38
N VAL A 320 15.36 1.05 1.66
CA VAL A 320 14.69 1.36 2.93
C VAL A 320 15.40 0.68 4.09
N ALA A 321 15.77 -0.60 3.95
CA ALA A 321 16.39 -1.39 5.01
C ALA A 321 17.79 -0.92 5.42
N LEU A 322 18.42 -0.04 4.63
CA LEU A 322 19.66 0.63 5.05
C LEU A 322 19.38 1.62 6.19
N PHE A 323 18.19 2.22 6.25
CA PHE A 323 17.79 3.23 7.24
C PHE A 323 18.84 4.35 7.42
N THR A 324 19.44 4.79 6.33
CA THR A 324 20.32 5.95 6.28
C THR A 324 19.68 7.06 5.45
N PRO A 325 20.10 8.34 5.62
CA PRO A 325 19.59 9.43 4.79
C PRO A 325 19.78 9.20 3.29
N ALA A 326 20.92 8.63 2.88
CA ALA A 326 21.16 8.26 1.49
C ALA A 326 20.23 7.12 1.02
N GLY A 327 20.03 6.09 1.85
CA GLY A 327 19.16 4.95 1.54
C GLY A 327 17.70 5.34 1.39
N ILE A 328 17.16 6.14 2.32
CA ILE A 328 15.79 6.63 2.24
C ILE A 328 15.62 7.56 1.04
N SER A 329 16.55 8.48 0.78
CA SER A 329 16.43 9.37 -0.38
C SER A 329 16.46 8.61 -1.72
N ALA A 330 17.30 7.57 -1.83
CA ALA A 330 17.31 6.66 -2.96
C ALA A 330 15.98 5.87 -3.09
N ALA A 331 15.43 5.41 -1.96
CA ALA A 331 14.13 4.74 -1.90
C ALA A 331 13.01 5.64 -2.42
N LEU A 332 12.93 6.90 -1.96
CA LEU A 332 11.90 7.85 -2.38
C LEU A 332 11.98 8.17 -3.88
N TYR A 333 13.19 8.36 -4.42
CA TYR A 333 13.38 8.51 -5.86
C TYR A 333 12.88 7.27 -6.64
N TYR A 334 13.18 6.07 -6.13
CA TYR A 334 12.79 4.82 -6.76
C TYR A 334 11.28 4.50 -6.62
N VAL A 335 10.61 4.97 -5.56
CA VAL A 335 9.14 4.86 -5.39
C VAL A 335 8.40 5.49 -6.55
N ILE A 336 8.77 6.71 -6.95
CA ILE A 336 8.15 7.42 -8.07
C ILE A 336 8.33 6.61 -9.36
N HIS A 337 9.58 6.23 -9.65
CA HIS A 337 9.93 5.46 -10.83
C HIS A 337 9.12 4.15 -10.92
N SER A 338 9.23 3.31 -9.89
CA SER A 338 8.63 1.97 -9.89
C SER A 338 7.11 2.01 -10.00
N THR A 339 6.47 3.00 -9.37
CA THR A 339 5.01 3.16 -9.44
C THR A 339 4.54 3.45 -10.87
N LEU A 340 5.18 4.41 -11.54
CA LEU A 340 4.84 4.79 -12.91
C LEU A 340 5.15 3.68 -13.91
N ALA A 341 6.29 3.00 -13.76
CA ALA A 341 6.70 1.90 -14.63
C ALA A 341 5.78 0.68 -14.50
N THR A 342 5.42 0.29 -13.27
CA THR A 342 4.45 -0.79 -13.03
C THR A 342 3.10 -0.49 -13.66
N ALA A 343 2.59 0.74 -13.48
CA ALA A 343 1.32 1.14 -14.07
C ALA A 343 1.35 1.06 -15.59
N ALA A 344 2.39 1.61 -16.23
CA ALA A 344 2.54 1.59 -17.68
C ALA A 344 2.54 0.14 -18.21
N LEU A 345 3.30 -0.77 -17.56
CA LEU A 345 3.38 -2.16 -17.96
C LEU A 345 2.02 -2.88 -17.88
N PHE A 346 1.25 -2.70 -16.80
CA PHE A 346 -0.07 -3.32 -16.70
C PHE A 346 -1.06 -2.79 -17.75
N LEU A 347 -1.04 -1.49 -18.03
CA LEU A 347 -1.88 -0.91 -19.09
C LEU A 347 -1.48 -1.41 -20.49
N ILE A 348 -0.18 -1.61 -20.74
CA ILE A 348 0.34 -2.19 -21.99
C ILE A 348 -0.09 -3.66 -22.12
N VAL A 349 -0.04 -4.44 -21.02
CA VAL A 349 -0.51 -5.83 -20.99
C VAL A 349 -1.95 -5.97 -21.48
N ASP A 350 -2.83 -5.02 -21.17
CA ASP A 350 -4.23 -5.07 -21.60
C ASP A 350 -4.43 -4.71 -23.08
N LEU A 351 -3.63 -3.77 -23.60
CA LEU A 351 -3.58 -3.54 -25.05
C LEU A 351 -3.09 -4.79 -25.80
N VAL A 352 -2.07 -5.47 -25.27
CA VAL A 352 -1.59 -6.75 -25.81
C VAL A 352 -2.67 -7.83 -25.71
N ARG A 353 -3.34 -7.95 -24.56
CA ARG A 353 -4.41 -8.94 -24.32
C ARG A 353 -5.55 -8.78 -25.32
N SER A 354 -6.05 -7.55 -25.48
CA SER A 354 -7.10 -7.28 -26.45
C SER A 354 -6.59 -7.47 -27.89
N GLY A 355 -5.31 -7.21 -28.12
CA GLY A 355 -4.65 -7.22 -29.43
C GLY A 355 -4.46 -8.59 -30.07
N ARG A 356 -4.42 -9.66 -29.27
CA ARG A 356 -3.89 -10.98 -29.69
C ARG A 356 -4.90 -12.13 -29.71
N GLY A 357 -6.20 -11.83 -29.62
CA GLY A 357 -7.25 -12.86 -29.66
C GLY A 357 -7.03 -13.98 -28.65
N GLU A 358 -7.10 -15.23 -29.10
CA GLU A 358 -6.95 -16.43 -28.26
C GLU A 358 -5.58 -16.57 -27.58
N ALA A 359 -4.51 -16.05 -28.17
CA ALA A 359 -3.18 -16.06 -27.55
C ALA A 359 -3.13 -15.17 -26.30
N GLY A 360 -4.00 -14.17 -26.22
CA GLY A 360 -4.15 -13.26 -25.09
C GLY A 360 -2.82 -12.71 -24.57
N VAL A 361 -2.47 -13.08 -23.34
CA VAL A 361 -1.25 -12.65 -22.64
C VAL A 361 -0.17 -13.73 -22.59
N GLY A 362 -0.35 -14.85 -23.29
CA GLY A 362 0.66 -15.92 -23.35
C GLY A 362 1.96 -15.44 -23.99
N LEU A 363 3.10 -15.87 -23.42
CA LEU A 363 4.42 -15.63 -24.03
C LEU A 363 4.71 -16.71 -25.07
N SER A 364 3.91 -16.72 -26.14
CA SER A 364 4.08 -17.51 -27.35
C SER A 364 4.13 -16.59 -28.56
N ALA A 365 4.63 -17.06 -29.70
CA ALA A 365 4.44 -16.35 -30.96
C ALA A 365 2.95 -16.46 -31.37
N ALA A 366 2.39 -15.37 -31.90
CA ALA A 366 1.03 -15.30 -32.42
C ALA A 366 0.94 -14.16 -33.44
N MET A 367 -0.19 -14.00 -34.13
CA MET A 367 -0.40 -12.91 -35.08
C MET A 367 -0.08 -11.52 -34.47
N PRO A 368 0.50 -10.59 -35.25
CA PRO A 368 0.82 -9.24 -34.80
C PRO A 368 -0.40 -8.48 -34.28
N VAL A 369 -0.18 -7.66 -33.26
CA VAL A 369 -1.20 -6.75 -32.75
C VAL A 369 -1.38 -5.58 -33.73
N THR A 370 -2.62 -5.21 -34.05
CA THR A 370 -2.93 -4.00 -34.83
C THR A 370 -2.39 -2.75 -34.13
N GLY A 371 -1.61 -1.91 -34.83
CA GLY A 371 -0.89 -0.79 -34.19
C GLY A 371 0.31 -1.23 -33.33
N GLY A 372 0.76 -2.48 -33.52
CA GLY A 372 1.75 -3.15 -32.68
C GLY A 372 3.09 -2.43 -32.56
N ALA A 373 3.51 -1.64 -33.56
CA ALA A 373 4.76 -0.88 -33.48
C ALA A 373 4.79 0.14 -32.34
N VAL A 374 3.69 0.90 -32.13
CA VAL A 374 3.61 1.88 -31.04
C VAL A 374 3.53 1.19 -29.69
N ILE A 375 2.71 0.13 -29.59
CA ILE A 375 2.57 -0.66 -28.35
C ILE A 375 3.90 -1.34 -27.99
N ALA A 376 4.61 -1.89 -28.98
CA ALA A 376 5.94 -2.47 -28.82
C ALA A 376 6.94 -1.41 -28.35
N ALA A 377 6.97 -0.23 -28.97
CA ALA A 377 7.84 0.86 -28.55
C ALA A 377 7.57 1.28 -27.09
N MET A 378 6.30 1.45 -26.71
CA MET A 378 5.90 1.73 -25.34
C MET A 378 6.32 0.61 -24.37
N PHE A 379 6.14 -0.65 -24.77
CA PHE A 379 6.59 -1.81 -24.00
C PHE A 379 8.10 -1.81 -23.80
N PHE A 380 8.89 -1.59 -24.85
CA PHE A 380 10.35 -1.53 -24.77
C PHE A 380 10.80 -0.41 -23.83
N VAL A 381 10.22 0.78 -23.94
CA VAL A 381 10.54 1.90 -23.02
C VAL A 381 10.20 1.53 -21.58
N ALA A 382 9.00 0.98 -21.31
CA ALA A 382 8.61 0.56 -19.98
C ALA A 382 9.45 -0.60 -19.43
N ALA A 383 9.88 -1.53 -20.29
CA ALA A 383 10.76 -2.65 -19.94
C ALA A 383 12.20 -2.19 -19.64
N ILE A 384 12.75 -1.28 -20.44
CA ILE A 384 14.05 -0.62 -20.17
C ILE A 384 13.99 0.11 -18.83
N ALA A 385 12.88 0.81 -18.55
CA ALA A 385 12.65 1.49 -17.29
C ALA A 385 12.66 0.49 -16.12
N MET A 386 11.84 -0.56 -16.19
CA MET A 386 11.68 -1.57 -15.13
C MET A 386 12.94 -2.41 -14.89
N ALA A 387 13.71 -2.72 -15.94
CA ALA A 387 15.01 -3.39 -15.82
C ALA A 387 16.13 -2.47 -15.29
N GLY A 388 15.86 -1.16 -15.19
CA GLY A 388 16.81 -0.16 -14.74
C GLY A 388 17.99 0.03 -15.70
N LEU A 389 17.72 0.08 -17.01
CA LEU A 389 18.71 0.34 -18.04
C LEU A 389 18.78 1.84 -18.39
N PRO A 390 19.96 2.40 -18.71
CA PRO A 390 20.07 3.74 -19.27
C PRO A 390 19.26 3.86 -20.57
N PRO A 391 18.64 5.03 -20.87
CA PRO A 391 18.73 6.30 -20.14
C PRO A 391 17.58 6.52 -19.13
N LEU A 392 16.78 5.52 -18.77
CA LEU A 392 15.54 5.74 -18.02
C LEU A 392 15.73 5.78 -16.50
N SER A 393 14.73 6.31 -15.79
CA SER A 393 14.84 6.67 -14.37
C SER A 393 15.15 5.49 -13.45
N GLY A 394 14.83 4.26 -13.87
CA GLY A 394 15.15 3.04 -13.11
C GLY A 394 16.66 2.81 -13.00
N PHE A 395 17.44 3.24 -13.99
CA PHE A 395 18.91 3.20 -13.92
C PHE A 395 19.44 4.12 -12.82
N ILE A 396 18.97 5.37 -12.78
CA ILE A 396 19.37 6.35 -11.76
C ILE A 396 18.96 5.85 -10.38
N GLY A 397 17.73 5.38 -10.22
CA GLY A 397 17.25 4.85 -8.94
C GLY A 397 18.09 3.67 -8.47
N LYS A 398 18.36 2.69 -9.34
CA LYS A 398 19.24 1.56 -9.02
C LYS A 398 20.65 2.01 -8.62
N LEU A 399 21.22 2.97 -9.34
CA LEU A 399 22.54 3.51 -9.05
C LEU A 399 22.57 4.19 -7.67
N LEU A 400 21.54 4.97 -7.33
CA LEU A 400 21.40 5.60 -6.01
C LEU A 400 21.31 4.55 -4.89
N VAL A 401 20.61 3.43 -5.09
CA VAL A 401 20.57 2.36 -4.09
C VAL A 401 21.93 1.67 -3.93
N LEU A 402 22.64 1.40 -5.03
CA LEU A 402 24.00 0.87 -4.99
C LEU A 402 24.96 1.83 -4.29
N GLN A 403 24.80 3.14 -4.51
CA GLN A 403 25.58 4.18 -3.83
C GLN A 403 25.28 4.23 -2.33
N ALA A 404 24.01 4.18 -1.95
CA ALA A 404 23.62 4.20 -0.54
C ALA A 404 24.11 2.96 0.23
N SER A 405 24.26 1.82 -0.44
CA SER A 405 24.71 0.57 0.20
C SER A 405 26.22 0.45 0.42
N PHE A 406 27.04 1.42 -0.06
CA PHE A 406 28.50 1.36 0.09
C PHE A 406 28.98 1.20 1.53
N ALA A 407 28.31 1.86 2.48
CA ALA A 407 28.66 1.79 3.90
C ALA A 407 28.11 0.53 4.60
N SER A 408 27.31 -0.29 3.91
CA SER A 408 26.72 -1.49 4.50
C SER A 408 27.74 -2.62 4.61
N PRO A 409 27.76 -3.38 5.72
CA PRO A 409 28.53 -4.61 5.81
C PRO A 409 28.18 -5.65 4.73
N LEU A 410 26.96 -5.57 4.19
CA LEU A 410 26.45 -6.46 3.14
C LEU A 410 26.59 -5.88 1.73
N VAL A 411 27.43 -4.85 1.52
CA VAL A 411 27.60 -4.16 0.23
C VAL A 411 27.78 -5.11 -0.95
N TRP A 412 28.68 -6.09 -0.83
CA TRP A 412 28.98 -7.03 -1.92
C TRP A 412 27.78 -7.92 -2.27
N TRP A 413 27.04 -8.37 -1.24
CA TRP A 413 25.81 -9.13 -1.44
C TRP A 413 24.72 -8.27 -2.08
N ALA A 414 24.54 -7.05 -1.59
CA ALA A 414 23.59 -6.11 -2.16
C ALA A 414 23.89 -5.86 -3.64
N TRP A 415 25.14 -5.56 -3.99
CA TRP A 415 25.54 -5.30 -5.38
C TRP A 415 25.39 -6.53 -6.27
N ALA A 416 25.87 -7.69 -5.83
CA ALA A 416 25.75 -8.93 -6.58
C ALA A 416 24.28 -9.26 -6.88
N VAL A 417 23.41 -9.15 -5.86
CA VAL A 417 21.98 -9.40 -5.99
C VAL A 417 21.30 -8.36 -6.88
N ILE A 418 21.58 -7.07 -6.70
CA ILE A 418 20.96 -5.99 -7.49
C ILE A 418 21.35 -6.10 -8.97
N LEU A 419 22.64 -6.25 -9.26
CA LEU A 419 23.15 -6.32 -10.63
C LEU A 419 22.79 -7.64 -11.30
N GLY A 420 22.91 -8.76 -10.58
CA GLY A 420 22.50 -10.08 -11.07
C GLY A 420 21.00 -10.14 -11.38
N SER A 421 20.15 -9.65 -10.45
CA SER A 421 18.71 -9.55 -10.66
C SER A 421 18.34 -8.62 -11.81
N SER A 422 19.09 -7.53 -12.00
CA SER A 422 18.91 -6.64 -13.15
C SER A 422 19.19 -7.36 -14.47
N LEU A 423 20.25 -8.16 -14.56
CA LEU A 423 20.54 -8.96 -15.76
C LEU A 423 19.41 -9.96 -16.04
N VAL A 424 18.93 -10.64 -15.00
CA VAL A 424 17.79 -11.57 -15.12
C VAL A 424 16.54 -10.84 -15.63
N ALA A 425 16.26 -9.62 -15.13
CA ALA A 425 15.16 -8.80 -15.60
C ALA A 425 15.31 -8.45 -17.10
N VAL A 426 16.50 -8.03 -17.54
CA VAL A 426 16.78 -7.75 -18.96
C VAL A 426 16.49 -8.98 -19.83
N VAL A 427 16.97 -10.16 -19.44
CA VAL A 427 16.72 -11.40 -20.18
C VAL A 427 15.22 -11.73 -20.23
N GLY A 428 14.52 -11.64 -19.10
CA GLY A 428 13.10 -11.95 -19.03
C GLY A 428 12.22 -11.00 -19.86
N PHE A 429 12.45 -9.69 -19.76
CA PHE A 429 11.72 -8.69 -20.56
C PHE A 429 12.08 -8.75 -22.04
N SER A 430 13.36 -8.96 -22.39
CA SER A 430 13.79 -9.12 -23.78
C SER A 430 13.16 -10.36 -24.43
N ARG A 431 13.11 -11.49 -23.69
CA ARG A 431 12.39 -12.70 -24.14
C ARG A 431 10.91 -12.40 -24.38
N ALA A 432 10.25 -11.72 -23.45
CA ALA A 432 8.84 -11.39 -23.58
C ALA A 432 8.58 -10.47 -24.78
N GLY A 433 9.36 -9.39 -24.94
CA GLY A 433 9.23 -8.48 -26.08
C GLY A 433 9.46 -9.19 -27.41
N SER A 434 10.48 -10.06 -27.48
CA SER A 434 10.79 -10.85 -28.68
C SER A 434 9.65 -11.81 -29.05
N LEU A 435 9.06 -12.51 -28.09
CA LEU A 435 7.98 -13.47 -28.35
C LEU A 435 6.66 -12.77 -28.71
N VAL A 436 6.34 -11.66 -28.04
CA VAL A 436 5.06 -10.96 -28.20
C VAL A 436 5.05 -10.08 -29.46
N PHE A 437 6.15 -9.40 -29.77
CA PHE A 437 6.18 -8.40 -30.85
C PHE A 437 7.04 -8.83 -32.04
N TRP A 438 8.24 -9.39 -31.82
CA TRP A 438 9.16 -9.68 -32.92
C TRP A 438 8.78 -10.95 -33.70
N LYS A 439 8.65 -12.09 -33.00
CA LYS A 439 8.27 -13.37 -33.62
C LYS A 439 6.85 -13.37 -34.16
N ALA A 440 6.00 -12.44 -33.72
CA ALA A 440 4.67 -12.27 -34.27
C ALA A 440 4.69 -11.96 -35.77
N HIS A 441 5.67 -11.17 -36.24
CA HIS A 441 5.83 -10.86 -37.65
C HIS A 441 6.34 -12.04 -38.49
N GLN A 442 7.04 -13.00 -37.88
CA GLN A 442 7.46 -14.22 -38.56
C GLN A 442 6.25 -15.13 -38.83
N VAL A 443 5.37 -15.30 -37.83
CA VAL A 443 4.13 -16.08 -37.97
C VAL A 443 3.22 -15.50 -39.04
N ALA A 444 3.12 -14.17 -39.14
CA ALA A 444 2.35 -13.53 -40.21
C ALA A 444 2.93 -13.83 -41.61
N GLY A 445 4.26 -13.76 -41.77
CA GLY A 445 4.91 -14.06 -43.05
C GLY A 445 4.76 -15.53 -43.48
N GLU A 446 4.86 -16.47 -42.53
CA GLU A 446 4.64 -17.90 -42.81
C GLU A 446 3.20 -18.20 -43.24
N ALA A 447 2.20 -17.54 -42.63
CA ALA A 447 0.79 -17.69 -43.02
C ALA A 447 0.49 -17.09 -44.40
N GLU A 448 1.18 -16.01 -44.78
CA GLU A 448 1.08 -15.42 -46.13
C GLU A 448 1.73 -16.32 -47.20
N ASP A 449 2.83 -17.00 -46.89
CA ASP A 449 3.51 -17.91 -47.81
C ASP A 449 2.78 -19.26 -48.02
N GLU A 450 1.99 -19.71 -47.03
CA GLU A 450 1.23 -20.98 -47.10
C GLU A 450 -0.14 -20.85 -47.81
N THR A 451 -0.62 -19.64 -48.12
CA THR A 451 -1.95 -19.42 -48.72
C THR A 451 -1.92 -19.23 -50.25
N SER A 452 -2.64 -20.11 -50.98
CA SER A 452 -2.85 -19.98 -52.44
C SER A 452 -3.73 -18.76 -52.77
N PRO A 453 -3.49 -18.03 -53.88
CA PRO A 453 -4.23 -16.81 -54.24
C PRO A 453 -5.75 -16.98 -54.41
N GLU A 454 -6.27 -18.21 -54.50
CA GLU A 454 -7.72 -18.49 -54.59
C GLU A 454 -8.45 -18.50 -53.23
N ASP A 455 -7.74 -18.68 -52.11
CA ASP A 455 -8.33 -18.75 -50.75
C ASP A 455 -8.38 -17.37 -50.04
N ASN A 456 -7.83 -16.35 -50.69
CA ASN A 456 -7.70 -14.99 -50.14
C ASN A 456 -9.02 -14.21 -49.99
N ARG A 457 -10.16 -14.79 -50.41
CA ARG A 457 -11.48 -14.14 -50.20
C ARG A 457 -12.04 -14.36 -48.78
N GLY A 458 -11.62 -15.41 -48.07
CA GLY A 458 -12.09 -15.70 -46.70
C GLY A 458 -11.12 -15.28 -45.59
N ALA A 459 -9.81 -15.25 -45.85
CA ALA A 459 -8.80 -14.89 -44.85
C ALA A 459 -8.77 -13.39 -44.51
N HIS A 460 -9.21 -12.53 -45.43
CA HIS A 460 -9.35 -11.09 -45.19
C HIS A 460 -10.57 -10.71 -44.34
N GLU A 461 -11.52 -11.62 -44.10
CA GLU A 461 -12.73 -11.35 -43.29
C GLU A 461 -12.50 -11.49 -41.77
N ALA A 462 -11.39 -12.10 -41.32
CA ALA A 462 -11.12 -12.32 -39.89
C ALA A 462 -10.36 -11.17 -39.20
N HIS A 463 -9.81 -10.22 -39.96
CA HIS A 463 -9.25 -8.98 -39.42
C HIS A 463 -10.30 -7.87 -39.49
N ASP A 464 -11.20 -7.85 -38.50
CA ASP A 464 -12.21 -6.78 -38.35
C ASP A 464 -11.55 -5.38 -38.47
N PRO A 465 -11.82 -4.63 -39.55
CA PRO A 465 -11.23 -3.32 -39.80
C PRO A 465 -11.87 -2.22 -38.94
N ALA A 466 -12.86 -2.54 -38.11
CA ALA A 466 -13.56 -1.58 -37.24
C ALA A 466 -12.88 -1.36 -35.87
N ARG A 467 -11.61 -1.77 -35.69
CA ARG A 467 -10.92 -1.59 -34.42
C ARG A 467 -10.52 -0.13 -34.21
N ARG A 468 -11.28 0.58 -33.36
CA ARG A 468 -10.99 1.96 -32.92
C ARG A 468 -9.52 2.13 -32.56
N ILE A 469 -8.91 3.22 -33.05
CA ILE A 469 -7.61 3.69 -32.56
C ILE A 469 -7.80 4.02 -31.06
N PRO A 470 -7.07 3.35 -30.14
CA PRO A 470 -7.25 3.51 -28.71
C PRO A 470 -6.53 4.78 -28.23
N VAL A 471 -7.00 5.95 -28.66
CA VAL A 471 -6.33 7.25 -28.45
C VAL A 471 -6.18 7.56 -26.96
N LEU A 472 -7.22 7.31 -26.16
CA LEU A 472 -7.20 7.66 -24.74
C LEU A 472 -6.30 6.71 -23.95
N GLU A 473 -6.28 5.43 -24.31
CA GLU A 473 -5.42 4.41 -23.73
C GLU A 473 -3.94 4.69 -24.04
N LEU A 474 -3.63 5.01 -25.29
CA LEU A 474 -2.29 5.41 -25.71
C LEU A 474 -1.86 6.72 -25.07
N ALA A 475 -2.75 7.70 -24.93
CA ALA A 475 -2.45 8.95 -24.24
C ALA A 475 -2.14 8.71 -22.74
N ALA A 476 -2.88 7.83 -22.07
CA ALA A 476 -2.64 7.49 -20.67
C ALA A 476 -1.29 6.78 -20.47
N ILE A 477 -0.97 5.77 -21.29
CA ILE A 477 0.34 5.08 -21.23
C ILE A 477 1.47 6.05 -21.61
N GLY A 478 1.25 6.88 -22.64
CA GLY A 478 2.19 7.89 -23.09
C GLY A 478 2.49 8.91 -22.02
N GLY A 479 1.48 9.33 -21.25
CA GLY A 479 1.64 10.20 -20.08
C GLY A 479 2.52 9.57 -19.00
N LEU A 480 2.30 8.29 -18.66
CA LEU A 480 3.14 7.57 -17.70
C LEU A 480 4.60 7.46 -18.18
N ILE A 481 4.82 7.17 -19.45
CA ILE A 481 6.16 7.10 -20.06
C ILE A 481 6.81 8.49 -20.09
N ALA A 482 6.07 9.53 -20.45
CA ALA A 482 6.58 10.90 -20.45
C ALA A 482 7.00 11.33 -19.04
N LEU A 483 6.25 10.95 -18.00
CA LEU A 483 6.63 11.19 -16.61
C LEU A 483 7.88 10.41 -16.20
N LEU A 484 8.06 9.17 -16.67
CA LEU A 484 9.30 8.41 -16.44
C LEU A 484 10.53 9.09 -17.06
N VAL A 485 10.38 9.64 -18.26
CA VAL A 485 11.43 10.41 -18.94
C VAL A 485 11.68 11.74 -18.22
N ALA A 486 10.63 12.46 -17.83
CA ALA A 486 10.74 13.69 -17.07
C ALA A 486 11.45 13.47 -15.73
N HIS A 487 11.15 12.37 -15.03
CA HIS A 487 11.81 11.98 -13.78
C HIS A 487 13.31 11.71 -13.99
N THR A 488 13.72 11.16 -15.14
CA THR A 488 15.14 11.07 -15.51
C THR A 488 15.76 12.45 -15.74
N VAL A 489 15.15 13.27 -16.60
CA VAL A 489 15.71 14.57 -17.01
C VAL A 489 15.83 15.52 -15.81
N LEU A 490 14.85 15.45 -14.90
CA LEU A 490 14.78 16.27 -13.69
C LEU A 490 15.37 15.55 -12.47
N ALA A 491 16.19 14.52 -12.66
CA ALA A 491 16.73 13.74 -11.54
C ALA A 491 17.45 14.60 -10.48
N GLY A 492 18.21 15.61 -10.89
CA GLY A 492 18.89 16.53 -9.95
C GLY A 492 17.93 17.31 -9.04
N PRO A 493 16.99 18.11 -9.58
CA PRO A 493 15.94 18.76 -8.79
C PRO A 493 15.13 17.79 -7.92
N VAL A 494 14.72 16.65 -8.48
CA VAL A 494 13.94 15.66 -7.72
C VAL A 494 14.76 15.09 -6.57
N MET A 495 16.03 14.78 -6.77
CA MET A 495 16.92 14.28 -5.73
C MET A 495 17.10 15.28 -4.58
N ARG A 496 17.25 16.58 -4.87
CA ARG A 496 17.29 17.63 -3.83
C ARG A 496 16.00 17.68 -3.01
N TYR A 497 14.85 17.48 -3.65
CA TYR A 497 13.58 17.34 -2.93
C TYR A 497 13.56 16.08 -2.05
N MET A 498 14.09 14.94 -2.54
CA MET A 498 14.18 13.72 -1.74
C MET A 498 15.13 13.88 -0.55
N GLU A 499 16.27 14.55 -0.72
CA GLU A 499 17.24 14.81 0.35
C GLU A 499 16.64 15.71 1.45
N THR A 500 15.93 16.77 1.08
CA THR A 500 15.23 17.64 2.05
C THR A 500 14.06 16.94 2.73
N THR A 501 13.34 16.07 2.01
CA THR A 501 12.30 15.20 2.59
C THR A 501 12.90 14.24 3.61
N THR A 502 14.02 13.61 3.26
CA THR A 502 14.70 12.68 4.17
C THR A 502 15.31 13.40 5.36
N ALA A 503 15.88 14.59 5.19
CA ALA A 503 16.36 15.41 6.30
C ALA A 503 15.24 15.71 7.31
N GLN A 504 14.02 16.00 6.83
CA GLN A 504 12.84 16.17 7.68
C GLN A 504 12.46 14.87 8.42
N LEU A 505 12.60 13.70 7.77
CA LEU A 505 12.28 12.40 8.39
C LEU A 505 13.26 11.98 9.50
N PHE A 506 14.55 12.25 9.32
CA PHE A 506 15.60 11.95 10.32
C PHE A 506 15.72 13.04 11.40
N ALA A 507 14.98 14.15 11.26
CA ALA A 507 14.82 15.17 12.29
C ALA A 507 13.34 15.29 12.67
N PRO A 508 12.76 14.30 13.40
CA PRO A 508 11.32 14.24 13.63
C PRO A 508 10.79 15.30 14.62
N GLN A 509 11.65 16.03 15.34
CA GLN A 509 11.23 16.97 16.39
C GLN A 509 10.21 18.03 15.92
N PRO A 510 10.39 18.73 14.77
CA PRO A 510 9.38 19.67 14.28
C PRO A 510 8.01 19.01 14.02
N TYR A 511 7.98 17.74 13.61
CA TYR A 511 6.73 16.99 13.47
C TYR A 511 6.10 16.74 14.84
N ILE A 512 6.88 16.23 15.79
CA ILE A 512 6.43 15.91 17.15
C ILE A 512 5.92 17.17 17.85
N ASP A 513 6.69 18.25 17.82
CA ASP A 513 6.34 19.55 18.40
C ASP A 513 5.08 20.12 17.78
N THR A 514 4.95 20.06 16.45
CA THR A 514 3.74 20.56 15.77
C THR A 514 2.51 19.79 16.23
N VAL A 515 2.60 18.45 16.31
CA VAL A 515 1.45 17.61 16.70
C VAL A 515 1.08 17.80 18.17
N LEU A 516 2.05 17.75 19.09
CA LEU A 516 1.80 17.75 20.53
C LEU A 516 1.56 19.14 21.11
N ASN A 517 2.18 20.19 20.56
CA ASN A 517 2.07 21.54 21.11
C ASN A 517 0.97 22.38 20.45
N THR A 518 0.32 21.91 19.38
CA THR A 518 -0.80 22.65 18.78
C THR A 518 -2.01 22.61 19.70
N PRO A 519 -2.50 23.78 20.17
CA PRO A 519 -3.65 23.83 21.09
C PRO A 519 -4.91 23.25 20.46
N GLY A 520 -5.72 22.58 21.27
CA GLY A 520 -7.05 22.08 20.93
C GLY A 520 -7.88 21.89 22.20
N LYS A 521 -9.07 21.33 22.08
CA LYS A 521 -9.90 20.91 23.22
C LYS A 521 -9.18 19.84 24.01
N ASP A 522 -9.05 20.05 25.31
CA ASP A 522 -8.38 19.16 26.24
C ASP A 522 -9.40 18.47 27.16
N LEU A 523 -9.17 17.19 27.46
CA LEU A 523 -9.92 16.40 28.43
C LEU A 523 -9.51 16.73 29.87
N SER A 524 -8.32 17.29 30.11
CA SER A 524 -7.84 17.65 31.45
C SER A 524 -8.71 18.72 32.13
N ASN A 525 -9.21 19.69 31.37
CA ASN A 525 -10.13 20.73 31.84
C ASN A 525 -11.58 20.25 32.04
N ALA A 526 -11.92 19.03 31.62
CA ALA A 526 -13.26 18.47 31.84
C ALA A 526 -13.44 17.96 33.28
N LYS A 527 -12.36 17.51 33.95
CA LYS A 527 -12.38 17.09 35.36
C LYS A 527 -12.75 18.26 36.28
N GLY A 528 -12.15 19.43 36.09
CA GLY A 528 -12.48 20.62 36.88
C GLY A 528 -13.95 21.07 36.74
N LYS A 529 -14.58 20.83 35.58
CA LYS A 529 -16.02 21.09 35.39
C LYS A 529 -16.91 20.03 36.03
N PHE A 530 -16.48 18.77 36.09
CA PHE A 530 -17.22 17.71 36.79
C PHE A 530 -17.19 17.92 38.30
N ASP A 531 -16.04 18.33 38.86
CA ASP A 531 -15.89 18.64 40.29
C ASP A 531 -16.73 19.86 40.70
N ASP A 532 -16.88 20.86 39.82
CA ASP A 532 -17.79 21.99 40.04
C ASP A 532 -19.27 21.57 40.00
N TYR A 533 -19.63 20.62 39.14
CA TYR A 533 -20.99 20.04 39.13
C TYR A 533 -21.27 19.17 40.36
N GLU A 534 -20.31 18.43 40.89
CA GLU A 534 -20.46 17.67 42.14
C GLU A 534 -20.57 18.58 43.36
N LYS A 535 -19.82 19.69 43.39
CA LYS A 535 -19.96 20.74 44.42
C LYS A 535 -21.31 21.46 44.35
N ASP A 536 -21.83 21.72 43.15
CA ASP A 536 -23.13 22.36 42.96
C ASP A 536 -24.32 21.38 43.12
N ALA A 537 -24.10 20.07 42.95
CA ALA A 537 -25.14 19.03 43.08
C ALA A 537 -25.45 18.61 44.53
N GLY A 538 -24.79 19.20 45.53
CA GLY A 538 -25.26 19.16 46.92
C GLY A 538 -25.22 17.79 47.61
N TYR A 539 -24.39 16.85 47.15
CA TYR A 539 -24.07 15.67 47.94
C TYR A 539 -22.87 15.98 48.84
N GLY A 540 -23.17 16.61 49.98
CA GLY A 540 -22.17 16.92 51.00
C GLY A 540 -21.51 15.66 51.55
N GLU A 541 -20.19 15.72 51.71
CA GLU A 541 -19.43 14.78 52.54
C GLU A 541 -20.04 14.73 53.96
N PRO A 542 -20.20 13.53 54.58
CA PRO A 542 -20.54 13.45 55.98
C PRO A 542 -19.36 13.99 56.79
N ALA A 543 -19.59 15.07 57.53
CA ALA A 543 -18.60 15.67 58.40
C ALA A 543 -18.23 14.74 59.57
N ASP A 544 -16.93 14.57 59.78
CA ASP A 544 -16.34 14.02 60.99
C ASP A 544 -16.61 14.94 62.20
N GLY A 545 -17.01 14.37 63.35
CA GLY A 545 -17.10 15.15 64.60
C GLY A 545 -17.89 14.55 65.78
N GLU A 546 -17.28 13.57 66.44
CA GLU A 546 -17.24 13.28 67.90
C GLU A 546 -18.48 13.11 68.84
N ALA A 547 -18.38 11.99 69.60
CA ALA A 547 -18.65 11.78 71.04
C ALA A 547 -19.99 11.16 71.50
N GLY A 548 -19.88 10.00 72.19
CA GLY A 548 -20.90 9.48 73.12
C GLY A 548 -20.78 7.98 73.44
N ALA A 549 -20.44 7.66 74.68
CA ALA A 549 -20.06 6.35 75.21
C ALA A 549 -21.22 5.36 75.52
N GLY A 550 -20.89 4.07 75.65
CA GLY A 550 -21.48 3.19 76.69
C GLY A 550 -21.88 1.76 76.30
N TYR A 551 -21.34 0.78 77.05
CA TYR A 551 -21.71 -0.64 77.20
C TYR A 551 -21.36 -1.58 76.02
N GLY A 552 -20.74 -2.76 76.18
CA GLY A 552 -20.38 -3.56 77.35
C GLY A 552 -20.45 -5.06 77.00
N ASP A 553 -19.27 -5.70 76.94
CA ASP A 553 -18.94 -7.09 77.32
C ASP A 553 -19.49 -8.37 76.61
N SER A 554 -18.65 -9.39 76.71
CA SER A 554 -18.83 -10.86 76.57
C SER A 554 -18.65 -11.55 75.20
N ASP A 555 -17.50 -12.24 75.10
CA ASP A 555 -17.34 -13.70 74.91
C ASP A 555 -18.02 -14.41 73.72
N ALA A 556 -17.20 -15.07 72.88
CA ALA A 556 -17.16 -16.55 72.81
C ALA A 556 -16.13 -17.07 71.78
N GLU A 557 -15.54 -18.20 72.14
CA GLU A 557 -14.40 -18.91 71.59
C GLU A 557 -14.60 -19.67 70.26
N ALA A 558 -13.44 -19.95 69.67
CA ALA A 558 -12.97 -21.11 68.89
C ALA A 558 -13.82 -22.40 68.75
N ALA A 559 -13.68 -23.04 67.57
CA ALA A 559 -13.46 -24.48 67.28
C ALA A 559 -13.98 -24.78 65.85
N ASP A 560 -13.15 -25.14 64.87
CA ASP A 560 -12.47 -26.42 64.61
C ASP A 560 -13.37 -27.64 64.27
N ALA A 561 -12.91 -28.35 63.24
CA ALA A 561 -13.14 -29.73 62.86
C ALA A 561 -14.47 -30.18 62.22
N GLY A 562 -14.32 -31.00 61.17
CA GLY A 562 -15.11 -32.24 61.09
C GLY A 562 -15.66 -32.61 59.73
N ALA A 563 -14.83 -33.30 58.94
CA ALA A 563 -15.24 -34.07 57.77
C ALA A 563 -16.25 -35.19 58.10
N SER A 564 -17.08 -35.55 57.13
CA SER A 564 -17.47 -36.92 56.73
C SER A 564 -18.83 -36.87 56.01
N ASP A 565 -19.21 -37.75 55.10
CA ASP A 565 -18.59 -38.75 54.23
C ASP A 565 -19.81 -39.39 53.53
N ARG A 566 -19.55 -40.16 52.46
CA ARG A 566 -20.44 -41.17 51.83
C ARG A 566 -21.33 -40.72 50.64
N ASP A 567 -21.01 -41.16 49.42
CA ASP A 567 -21.18 -42.53 48.81
C ASP A 567 -22.58 -42.64 48.16
N THR A 568 -22.86 -43.29 47.02
CA THR A 568 -22.12 -44.12 46.05
C THR A 568 -23.05 -44.42 44.85
N GLY A 569 -22.47 -44.91 43.74
CA GLY A 569 -23.14 -45.73 42.70
C GLY A 569 -23.44 -44.97 41.39
N SER A 570 -22.70 -45.09 40.27
CA SER A 570 -22.12 -46.22 39.51
C SER A 570 -23.11 -47.01 38.63
N ALA A 571 -22.57 -47.38 37.45
CA ALA A 571 -23.07 -48.22 36.34
C ALA A 571 -23.95 -47.51 35.29
N ASP A 572 -23.61 -47.33 34.00
CA ASP A 572 -22.91 -48.11 32.95
C ASP A 572 -23.89 -48.49 31.82
N ALA A 573 -23.34 -48.60 30.61
CA ALA A 573 -23.86 -49.22 29.39
C ALA A 573 -24.54 -48.38 28.29
N SER A 574 -23.85 -48.38 27.16
CA SER A 574 -24.32 -48.75 25.81
C SER A 574 -24.76 -47.66 24.81
N GLU A 575 -23.84 -47.39 23.89
CA GLU A 575 -24.06 -47.12 22.46
C GLU A 575 -24.93 -48.22 21.79
N PRO A 576 -25.59 -47.98 20.63
CA PRO A 576 -24.86 -48.00 19.36
C PRO A 576 -25.34 -47.04 18.25
N ALA A 577 -24.47 -46.96 17.24
CA ALA A 577 -24.54 -46.26 15.96
C ALA A 577 -25.71 -46.62 15.02
N ALA A 578 -26.01 -45.75 14.04
CA ALA A 578 -25.77 -45.99 12.59
C ALA A 578 -26.60 -45.07 11.64
N GLU A 579 -25.96 -44.73 10.51
CA GLU A 579 -26.50 -44.38 9.17
C GLU A 579 -27.25 -43.04 8.99
N GLY A 580 -27.11 -42.26 7.91
CA GLY A 580 -26.42 -42.41 6.62
C GLY A 580 -27.22 -41.65 5.52
N GLY A 581 -26.54 -40.85 4.69
CA GLY A 581 -26.97 -40.45 3.34
C GLY A 581 -27.81 -39.18 3.16
N ASN A 582 -27.22 -38.11 2.60
CA ASN A 582 -27.23 -37.78 1.16
C ASN A 582 -26.26 -36.63 0.85
#